data_AF-A0A7V7SWJ0-F1
#
_entry.id   AF-A0A7V7SWJ0-F1
#
_cell.length_a   1.000
_cell.length_b   1.000
_cell.length_c   1.000
_cell.angle_alpha   90.00
_cell.angle_beta   90.00
_cell.angle_gamma   90.00
#
_symmetry.space_group_name_H-M   'P 1'
#
loop_
_entity.id
_entity.type
_entity.pdbx_description
1 polymer ?
#
loop_
_entity_poly.entity_id
_entity_poly.type
_entity_poly.pdbx_seq_one_letter_code
_entity_poly.pdbx_strand_id
1 'polypeptide(L)'
;MLASLFLQLTALLGPAPELGVGPDPVYAQKIQDAASLPGMNQEALQALRPQDLAQEAALIHLLRHGSAARVRLAAILAAGREGSHPLSAAALQAACQVQDTGAALAALLAPRSVRPEDLPALAYLALDSSKALELRAAAIGRLLENDCPNAWPMARSILRTGTSLDEDAPWADWRRSGRYELPKRLLLISVDAWFQNHDLAAAAYEPNASWARQAEQLKELEPKVQQARSRSRWLDSTLQRSAHHRGCDLLLQWAQQGDLRAQRALSFLYPLGRNELELALRQGSADARRAAQRIIEILPQ
;
A
#
# COMPACT_ATOMS: atom_id res chain seq x y z
N MET A 1 -12.89 -14.57 -12.90
CA MET A 1 -11.49 -14.15 -12.63
C MET A 1 -11.39 -12.87 -11.81
N LEU A 2 -12.02 -11.75 -12.20
CA LEU A 2 -11.98 -10.49 -11.41
C LEU A 2 -12.51 -10.65 -9.98
N ALA A 3 -13.68 -11.29 -9.80
CA ALA A 3 -14.24 -11.54 -8.45
C ALA A 3 -13.31 -12.39 -7.56
N SER A 4 -12.56 -13.34 -8.15
CA SER A 4 -11.59 -14.17 -7.45
C SER A 4 -10.36 -13.37 -6.99
N LEU A 5 -9.92 -12.36 -7.76
CA LEU A 5 -8.81 -11.47 -7.41
C LEU A 5 -9.17 -10.47 -6.28
N PHE A 6 -10.40 -9.95 -6.27
CA PHE A 6 -10.89 -9.08 -5.18
C PHE A 6 -11.01 -9.82 -3.84
N LEU A 7 -11.42 -11.10 -3.88
CA LEU A 7 -11.49 -11.98 -2.71
C LEU A 7 -10.10 -12.34 -2.17
N GLN A 8 -9.09 -12.45 -3.04
CA GLN A 8 -7.72 -12.71 -2.63
C GLN A 8 -7.16 -11.53 -1.83
N LEU A 9 -7.18 -10.30 -2.37
CA LEU A 9 -6.51 -9.17 -1.73
C LEU A 9 -7.07 -8.84 -0.34
N THR A 10 -8.37 -9.05 -0.15
CA THR A 10 -9.04 -8.84 1.16
C THR A 10 -8.75 -9.95 2.17
N ALA A 11 -8.40 -11.16 1.71
CA ALA A 11 -7.98 -12.25 2.59
C ALA A 11 -6.59 -12.02 3.22
N LEU A 12 -5.78 -11.13 2.65
CA LEU A 12 -4.47 -10.71 3.17
C LEU A 12 -4.56 -9.60 4.23
N LEU A 13 -5.73 -8.99 4.42
CA LEU A 13 -5.90 -7.94 5.43
C LEU A 13 -6.03 -8.55 6.83
N GLY A 14 -5.46 -7.87 7.83
CA GLY A 14 -5.65 -8.24 9.22
C GLY A 14 -7.11 -8.06 9.66
N PRO A 15 -7.55 -8.75 10.73
CA PRO A 15 -8.90 -8.59 11.27
C PRO A 15 -9.18 -7.10 11.54
N ALA A 16 -10.32 -6.59 11.07
CA ALA A 16 -10.68 -5.19 11.27
C ALA A 16 -11.11 -4.99 12.74
N PRO A 17 -10.55 -4.01 13.47
CA PRO A 17 -11.01 -3.69 14.81
C PRO A 17 -12.47 -3.20 14.77
N GLU A 18 -13.26 -3.56 15.78
CA GLU A 18 -14.67 -3.19 15.88
C GLU A 18 -14.88 -2.06 16.88
N LEU A 19 -15.85 -1.18 16.61
CA LEU A 19 -16.22 -0.07 17.51
C LEU A 19 -17.25 -0.48 18.58
N GLY A 20 -17.89 -1.65 18.44
CA GLY A 20 -18.94 -2.10 19.36
C GLY A 20 -20.24 -1.29 19.31
N VAL A 21 -20.40 -0.37 18.34
CA VAL A 21 -21.59 0.45 18.13
C VAL A 21 -22.08 0.39 16.68
N GLY A 22 -23.39 0.56 16.47
CA GLY A 22 -24.00 0.61 15.15
C GLY A 22 -23.81 1.96 14.45
N PRO A 23 -23.94 2.02 13.11
CA PRO A 23 -23.80 3.26 12.35
C PRO A 23 -24.96 4.22 12.62
N ASP A 24 -24.66 5.51 12.84
CA ASP A 24 -25.67 6.57 12.86
C ASP A 24 -26.27 6.76 11.45
N PRO A 25 -27.56 6.46 11.24
CA PRO A 25 -28.19 6.55 9.92
C PRO A 25 -28.40 8.01 9.47
N VAL A 26 -28.60 8.95 10.39
CA VAL A 26 -28.82 10.37 10.06
C VAL A 26 -27.51 10.97 9.56
N TYR A 27 -26.42 10.67 10.27
CA TYR A 27 -25.10 11.09 9.83
C TYR A 27 -24.68 10.42 8.52
N ALA A 28 -24.96 9.12 8.33
CA ALA A 28 -24.70 8.43 7.06
C ALA A 28 -25.41 9.11 5.88
N GLN A 29 -26.68 9.50 6.06
CA GLN A 29 -27.44 10.25 5.06
C GLN A 29 -26.83 11.63 4.79
N LYS A 30 -26.41 12.36 5.84
CA LYS A 30 -25.72 13.66 5.70
C LYS A 30 -24.47 13.55 4.83
N ILE A 31 -23.66 12.50 5.04
CA ILE A 31 -22.47 12.24 4.20
C ILE A 31 -22.86 11.87 2.77
N GLN A 32 -23.93 11.09 2.59
CA GLN A 32 -24.45 10.75 1.27
C GLN A 32 -24.88 12.00 0.48
N ASP A 33 -25.59 12.93 1.12
CA ASP A 33 -26.03 14.17 0.49
C ASP A 33 -24.83 15.04 0.14
N ALA A 34 -23.86 15.18 1.06
CA ALA A 34 -22.62 15.91 0.83
C ALA A 34 -21.78 15.32 -0.32
N ALA A 35 -21.72 13.99 -0.45
CA ALA A 35 -20.98 13.31 -1.52
C ALA A 35 -21.56 13.54 -2.92
N SER A 36 -22.80 14.02 -3.02
CA SER A 36 -23.45 14.37 -4.29
C SER A 36 -23.12 15.78 -4.79
N LEU A 37 -22.51 16.60 -3.93
CA LEU A 37 -22.16 17.97 -4.26
C LEU A 37 -20.91 18.02 -5.16
N PRO A 38 -20.86 18.91 -6.16
CA PRO A 38 -19.73 19.02 -7.09
C PRO A 38 -18.42 19.50 -6.43
N GLY A 39 -18.50 20.05 -5.22
CA GLY A 39 -17.34 20.44 -4.44
C GLY A 39 -17.73 20.83 -3.01
N MET A 40 -16.76 20.73 -2.10
CA MET A 40 -16.89 21.18 -0.72
C MET A 40 -15.67 22.00 -0.35
N ASN A 41 -15.90 23.11 0.35
CA ASN A 41 -14.82 23.89 0.94
C ASN A 41 -14.34 23.23 2.25
N GLN A 42 -13.23 23.73 2.79
CA GLN A 42 -12.62 23.17 4.00
C GLN A 42 -13.55 23.28 5.22
N GLU A 43 -14.29 24.38 5.37
CA GLU A 43 -15.22 24.58 6.49
C GLU A 43 -16.35 23.54 6.48
N ALA A 44 -16.94 23.26 5.31
CA ALA A 44 -17.96 22.23 5.16
C ALA A 44 -17.41 20.84 5.51
N LEU A 45 -16.19 20.51 5.08
CA LEU A 45 -15.53 19.25 5.46
C LEU A 45 -15.29 19.15 6.97
N GLN A 46 -14.91 20.25 7.64
CA GLN A 46 -14.73 20.26 9.09
C GLN A 46 -16.06 20.04 9.84
N ALA A 47 -17.15 20.64 9.35
CA ALA A 47 -18.50 20.45 9.91
C ALA A 47 -19.07 19.03 9.70
N LEU A 48 -18.42 18.23 8.85
CA LEU A 48 -18.74 16.82 8.60
C LEU A 48 -17.78 15.87 9.30
N ARG A 49 -16.88 16.33 10.17
CA ARG A 49 -16.06 15.40 10.96
C ARG A 49 -16.94 14.62 11.95
N PRO A 50 -16.67 13.31 12.13
CA PRO A 50 -17.41 12.51 13.10
C PRO A 50 -17.13 13.02 14.51
N GLN A 51 -18.18 13.17 15.31
CA GLN A 51 -18.11 13.69 16.68
C GLN A 51 -18.18 12.59 17.74
N ASP A 52 -18.66 11.40 17.36
CA ASP A 52 -18.83 10.25 18.24
C ASP A 52 -18.59 8.92 17.50
N LEU A 53 -18.61 7.83 18.26
CA LEU A 53 -18.35 6.49 17.74
C LEU A 53 -19.43 6.00 16.77
N ALA A 54 -20.68 6.45 16.88
CA ALA A 54 -21.76 6.04 15.98
C ALA A 54 -21.61 6.68 14.60
N GLN A 55 -21.14 7.95 14.56
CA GLN A 55 -20.77 8.65 13.33
C GLN A 55 -19.51 8.03 12.69
N GLU A 56 -18.54 7.59 13.49
CA GLU A 56 -17.40 6.82 12.96
C GLU A 56 -17.84 5.47 12.39
N ALA A 57 -18.75 4.76 13.07
CA ALA A 57 -19.34 3.51 12.55
C ALA A 57 -20.09 3.74 11.22
N ALA A 58 -20.75 4.89 11.06
CA ALA A 58 -21.36 5.29 9.79
C ALA A 58 -20.31 5.51 8.69
N LEU A 59 -19.17 6.15 8.98
CA LEU A 59 -18.08 6.28 8.00
C LEU A 59 -17.49 4.90 7.63
N ILE A 60 -17.31 3.99 8.59
CA ILE A 60 -16.87 2.61 8.32
C ILE A 60 -17.85 1.89 7.40
N HIS A 61 -19.15 2.03 7.67
CA HIS A 61 -20.20 1.45 6.82
C HIS A 61 -20.11 1.98 5.38
N LEU A 62 -19.93 3.30 5.22
CA LEU A 62 -19.78 3.93 3.91
C LEU A 62 -18.48 3.53 3.19
N LEU A 63 -17.38 3.31 3.91
CA LEU A 63 -16.14 2.80 3.34
C LEU A 63 -16.30 1.37 2.81
N ARG A 64 -17.07 0.53 3.51
CA ARG A 64 -17.28 -0.88 3.14
C ARG A 64 -18.35 -1.08 2.06
N HIS A 65 -19.39 -0.25 2.04
CA HIS A 65 -20.60 -0.49 1.26
C HIS A 65 -21.05 0.72 0.43
N GLY A 66 -20.36 1.84 0.51
CA GLY A 66 -20.70 3.06 -0.22
C GLY A 66 -20.33 3.00 -1.71
N SER A 67 -20.92 3.91 -2.48
CA SER A 67 -20.45 4.21 -3.84
C SER A 67 -19.08 4.90 -3.80
N ALA A 68 -18.39 4.97 -4.95
CA ALA A 68 -17.08 5.62 -5.06
C ALA A 68 -17.04 7.03 -4.46
N ALA A 69 -18.05 7.87 -4.72
CA ALA A 69 -18.14 9.21 -4.15
C ALA A 69 -18.24 9.20 -2.61
N ARG A 70 -19.04 8.27 -2.06
CA ARG A 70 -19.22 8.11 -0.60
C ARG A 70 -17.95 7.59 0.06
N VAL A 71 -17.30 6.59 -0.55
CA VAL A 71 -16.01 6.05 -0.08
C VAL A 71 -14.95 7.15 -0.08
N ARG A 72 -14.84 7.92 -1.17
CA ARG A 72 -13.87 9.02 -1.28
C ARG A 72 -14.07 10.05 -0.17
N LEU A 73 -15.31 10.50 0.06
CA LEU A 73 -15.60 11.46 1.11
C LEU A 73 -15.34 10.88 2.50
N ALA A 74 -15.81 9.66 2.77
CA ALA A 74 -15.58 8.99 4.05
C ALA A 74 -14.08 8.81 4.34
N ALA A 75 -13.27 8.48 3.33
CA ALA A 75 -11.82 8.41 3.44
C ALA A 75 -11.18 9.76 3.79
N ILE A 76 -11.63 10.85 3.15
CA ILE A 76 -11.17 12.21 3.48
C ILE A 76 -11.51 12.58 4.93
N LEU A 77 -12.71 12.24 5.40
CA LEU A 77 -13.13 12.50 6.79
C LEU A 77 -12.43 11.60 7.81
N ALA A 78 -12.02 10.40 7.40
CA ALA A 78 -11.23 9.46 8.19
C ALA A 78 -9.72 9.72 8.14
N ALA A 79 -9.27 10.75 7.41
CA ALA A 79 -7.85 10.97 7.18
C ALA A 79 -7.08 11.30 8.48
N GLY A 80 -5.86 10.78 8.58
CA GLY A 80 -4.95 11.03 9.70
C GLY A 80 -5.11 10.09 10.90
N ARG A 81 -5.99 9.08 10.81
CA ARG A 81 -6.13 8.06 11.87
C ARG A 81 -4.93 7.10 11.87
N GLU A 82 -4.49 6.69 13.06
CA GLU A 82 -3.43 5.68 13.21
C GLU A 82 -3.88 4.30 12.68
N GLY A 83 -2.93 3.45 12.30
CA GLY A 83 -3.23 2.15 11.68
C GLY A 83 -4.06 1.22 12.57
N SER A 84 -3.93 1.31 13.89
CA SER A 84 -4.72 0.53 14.86
C SER A 84 -6.20 0.93 14.93
N HIS A 85 -6.59 2.06 14.32
CA HIS A 85 -7.95 2.56 14.38
C HIS A 85 -8.90 1.81 13.41
N PRO A 86 -10.14 1.47 13.80
CA PRO A 86 -11.13 0.82 12.95
C PRO A 86 -11.34 1.47 11.57
N LEU A 87 -11.41 2.81 11.53
CA LEU A 87 -11.50 3.60 10.29
C LEU A 87 -10.33 3.34 9.33
N SER A 88 -9.11 3.17 9.84
CA SER A 88 -7.93 2.90 9.02
C SER A 88 -8.02 1.54 8.34
N ALA A 89 -8.44 0.51 9.08
CA ALA A 89 -8.66 -0.83 8.53
C ALA A 89 -9.79 -0.83 7.48
N ALA A 90 -10.89 -0.10 7.74
CA ALA A 90 -11.98 0.04 6.78
C ALA A 90 -11.56 0.79 5.51
N ALA A 91 -10.75 1.84 5.64
CA ALA A 91 -10.23 2.59 4.50
C ALA A 91 -9.29 1.72 3.66
N LEU A 92 -8.41 0.94 4.28
CA LEU A 92 -7.55 0.03 3.54
C LEU A 92 -8.34 -1.06 2.83
N GLN A 93 -9.35 -1.65 3.48
CA GLN A 93 -10.27 -2.58 2.83
C GLN A 93 -10.96 -1.96 1.60
N ALA A 94 -11.42 -0.72 1.72
CA ALA A 94 -12.04 0.01 0.61
C ALA A 94 -11.04 0.25 -0.54
N ALA A 95 -9.78 0.57 -0.24
CA ALA A 95 -8.74 0.74 -1.25
C ALA A 95 -8.50 -0.53 -2.09
N CYS A 96 -8.62 -1.70 -1.45
CA CYS A 96 -8.49 -3.00 -2.10
C CYS A 96 -9.68 -3.32 -3.01
N GLN A 97 -10.90 -2.99 -2.57
CA GLN A 97 -12.15 -3.44 -3.17
C GLN A 97 -12.72 -2.48 -4.22
N VAL A 98 -12.62 -1.18 -4.00
CA VAL A 98 -13.24 -0.18 -4.88
C VAL A 98 -12.51 -0.14 -6.22
N GLN A 99 -13.31 -0.05 -7.30
CA GLN A 99 -12.80 0.00 -8.67
C GLN A 99 -12.41 1.42 -9.09
N ASP A 100 -13.13 2.43 -8.60
CA ASP A 100 -12.80 3.83 -8.87
C ASP A 100 -11.43 4.18 -8.28
N THR A 101 -10.51 4.64 -9.13
CA THR A 101 -9.12 4.92 -8.74
C THR A 101 -9.04 6.08 -7.75
N GLY A 102 -9.87 7.11 -7.91
CA GLY A 102 -9.85 8.27 -7.01
C GLY A 102 -10.30 7.91 -5.59
N ALA A 103 -11.36 7.11 -5.47
CA ALA A 103 -11.85 6.61 -4.20
C ALA A 103 -10.87 5.61 -3.55
N ALA A 104 -10.33 4.67 -4.33
CA ALA A 104 -9.35 3.72 -3.82
C ALA A 104 -8.06 4.41 -3.34
N LEU A 105 -7.57 5.40 -4.08
CA LEU A 105 -6.40 6.19 -3.70
C LEU A 105 -6.68 7.02 -2.44
N ALA A 106 -7.83 7.69 -2.37
CA ALA A 106 -8.22 8.44 -1.16
C ALA A 106 -8.27 7.52 0.07
N ALA A 107 -8.82 6.32 -0.09
CA ALA A 107 -8.91 5.35 1.00
C ALA A 107 -7.54 4.79 1.42
N LEU A 108 -6.61 4.56 0.48
CA LEU A 108 -5.25 4.12 0.78
C LEU A 108 -4.40 5.21 1.46
N LEU A 109 -4.65 6.48 1.11
CA LEU A 109 -3.92 7.62 1.66
C LEU A 109 -4.52 8.16 2.97
N ALA A 110 -5.76 7.79 3.30
CA ALA A 110 -6.43 8.29 4.50
C ALA A 110 -5.72 7.91 5.82
N PRO A 111 -5.32 6.65 6.07
CA PRO A 111 -4.60 6.30 7.29
C PRO A 111 -3.28 7.06 7.40
N ARG A 112 -2.92 7.49 8.60
CA ARG A 112 -1.60 8.07 8.87
C ARG A 112 -0.51 7.01 8.83
N SER A 113 -0.81 5.85 9.41
CA SER A 113 0.05 4.67 9.49
C SER A 113 -0.76 3.43 9.11
N VAL A 114 -0.09 2.35 8.72
CA VAL A 114 -0.73 1.05 8.41
C VAL A 114 -0.27 0.02 9.43
N ARG A 115 -1.09 -1.00 9.67
CA ARG A 115 -0.70 -2.07 10.61
C ARG A 115 0.26 -3.03 9.90
N PRO A 116 1.21 -3.64 10.64
CA PRO A 116 2.07 -4.68 10.10
C PRO A 116 1.31 -5.84 9.46
N GLU A 117 0.13 -6.18 9.99
CA GLU A 117 -0.77 -7.23 9.51
C GLU A 117 -1.26 -6.99 8.07
N ASP A 118 -1.30 -5.73 7.65
CA ASP A 118 -1.86 -5.34 6.35
C ASP A 118 -0.77 -5.16 5.27
N LEU A 119 0.51 -5.22 5.63
CA LEU A 119 1.63 -5.13 4.69
C LEU A 119 1.57 -6.19 3.57
N PRO A 120 1.18 -7.45 3.82
CA PRO A 120 0.98 -8.44 2.76
C PRO A 120 -0.01 -8.01 1.69
N ALA A 121 -1.13 -7.39 2.10
CA ALA A 121 -2.12 -6.87 1.17
C ALA A 121 -1.56 -5.71 0.34
N LEU A 122 -0.78 -4.82 0.95
CA LEU A 122 -0.11 -3.71 0.24
C LEU A 122 0.94 -4.20 -0.77
N ALA A 123 1.75 -5.20 -0.41
CA ALA A 123 2.72 -5.81 -1.30
C ALA A 123 2.05 -6.48 -2.51
N TYR A 124 0.94 -7.17 -2.27
CA TYR A 124 0.15 -7.77 -3.35
C TYR A 124 -0.53 -6.71 -4.23
N LEU A 125 -1.10 -5.65 -3.62
CA LEU A 125 -1.74 -4.53 -4.31
C LEU A 125 -0.77 -3.76 -5.20
N ALA A 126 0.45 -3.51 -4.72
CA ALA A 126 1.49 -2.84 -5.49
C ALA A 126 1.78 -3.54 -6.83
N LEU A 127 1.67 -4.86 -6.85
CA LEU A 127 1.93 -5.70 -8.03
C LEU A 127 0.67 -6.00 -8.85
N ASP A 128 -0.47 -5.37 -8.54
CA ASP A 128 -1.72 -5.62 -9.24
C ASP A 128 -1.83 -4.86 -10.57
N SER A 129 -1.53 -5.56 -11.66
CA SER A 129 -1.65 -5.08 -13.04
C SER A 129 -3.02 -4.51 -13.42
N SER A 130 -4.08 -4.92 -12.73
CA SER A 130 -5.44 -4.45 -12.98
C SER A 130 -5.73 -3.08 -12.35
N LYS A 131 -4.84 -2.61 -11.48
CA LYS A 131 -4.97 -1.33 -10.76
C LYS A 131 -4.13 -0.25 -11.43
N ALA A 132 -4.60 0.99 -11.30
CA ALA A 132 -3.89 2.17 -11.79
C ALA A 132 -2.52 2.32 -11.13
N LEU A 133 -1.55 2.88 -11.86
CA LEU A 133 -0.17 2.99 -11.39
C LEU A 133 -0.06 3.90 -10.16
N GLU A 134 -0.92 4.90 -10.03
CA GLU A 134 -1.02 5.80 -8.88
C GLU A 134 -1.33 5.05 -7.58
N LEU A 135 -2.26 4.09 -7.64
CA LEU A 135 -2.62 3.26 -6.48
C LEU A 135 -1.47 2.33 -6.11
N ARG A 136 -0.82 1.74 -7.12
CA ARG A 136 0.34 0.86 -6.94
C ARG A 136 1.54 1.63 -6.37
N ALA A 137 1.79 2.84 -6.85
CA ALA A 137 2.83 3.74 -6.35
C ALA A 137 2.58 4.15 -4.89
N ALA A 138 1.33 4.48 -4.54
CA ALA A 138 0.95 4.74 -3.16
C ALA A 138 1.14 3.50 -2.27
N ALA A 139 0.79 2.29 -2.76
CA ALA A 139 1.00 1.06 -2.00
C ALA A 139 2.49 0.76 -1.76
N ILE A 140 3.35 0.96 -2.77
CA ILE A 140 4.81 0.89 -2.62
C ILE A 140 5.32 1.94 -1.62
N GLY A 141 4.81 3.16 -1.71
CA GLY A 141 5.13 4.23 -0.76
C GLY A 141 4.83 3.81 0.69
N ARG A 142 3.64 3.24 0.94
CA ARG A 142 3.27 2.72 2.26
C ARG A 142 4.18 1.60 2.75
N LEU A 143 4.66 0.72 1.86
CA LEU A 143 5.65 -0.30 2.24
C LEU A 143 6.98 0.33 2.67
N LEU A 144 7.47 1.35 1.95
CA LEU A 144 8.70 2.06 2.31
C LEU A 144 8.55 2.82 3.64
N GLU A 145 7.43 3.50 3.86
CA GLU A 145 7.12 4.16 5.14
C GLU A 145 7.16 3.19 6.34
N ASN A 146 6.91 1.90 6.09
CA ASN A 146 6.91 0.83 7.09
C ASN A 146 8.20 0.00 7.06
N ASP A 147 9.30 0.59 6.57
CA ASP A 147 10.63 -0.02 6.57
C ASP A 147 10.72 -1.34 5.80
N CYS A 148 9.99 -1.46 4.67
CA CYS A 148 10.15 -2.54 3.70
C CYS A 148 11.07 -2.09 2.52
N PRO A 149 12.40 -1.98 2.70
CA PRO A 149 13.30 -1.44 1.68
C PRO A 149 13.33 -2.28 0.40
N ASN A 150 12.94 -3.55 0.46
CA ASN A 150 12.89 -4.44 -0.69
C ASN A 150 11.77 -4.07 -1.69
N ALA A 151 10.88 -3.12 -1.35
CA ALA A 151 9.97 -2.49 -2.30
C ALA A 151 10.68 -1.45 -3.21
N TRP A 152 11.91 -1.03 -2.87
CA TRP A 152 12.66 -0.01 -3.60
C TRP A 152 12.88 -0.31 -5.09
N PRO A 153 13.21 -1.53 -5.55
CA PRO A 153 13.38 -1.80 -6.97
C PRO A 153 12.15 -1.43 -7.81
N MET A 154 10.96 -1.64 -7.25
CA MET A 154 9.72 -1.23 -7.91
C MET A 154 9.51 0.28 -7.84
N ALA A 155 9.76 0.92 -6.70
CA ALA A 155 9.75 2.38 -6.55
C ALA A 155 10.68 3.04 -7.60
N ARG A 156 11.90 2.52 -7.73
CA ARG A 156 12.91 2.92 -8.71
C ARG A 156 12.39 2.78 -10.14
N SER A 157 11.74 1.67 -10.51
CA SER A 157 11.13 1.52 -11.84
C SER A 157 10.05 2.57 -12.11
N ILE A 158 9.21 2.89 -11.12
CA ILE A 158 8.19 3.93 -11.25
C ILE A 158 8.84 5.31 -11.47
N LEU A 159 9.89 5.65 -10.71
CA LEU A 159 10.63 6.90 -10.90
C LEU A 159 11.29 6.98 -12.28
N ARG A 160 11.82 5.85 -12.79
CA ARG A 160 12.43 5.77 -14.12
C ARG A 160 11.43 5.82 -15.27
N THR A 161 10.17 5.49 -15.02
CA THR A 161 9.15 5.39 -16.08
C THR A 161 9.00 6.73 -16.81
N GLY A 162 8.98 6.67 -18.15
CA GLY A 162 8.87 7.87 -18.99
C GLY A 162 10.13 8.74 -19.00
N THR A 163 11.31 8.15 -18.74
CA THR A 163 12.64 8.76 -18.91
C THR A 163 13.49 7.92 -19.87
N SER A 164 14.67 8.40 -20.27
CA SER A 164 15.63 7.60 -21.05
C SER A 164 16.20 6.40 -20.29
N LEU A 165 15.99 6.33 -18.97
CA LEU A 165 16.38 5.22 -18.13
C LEU A 165 15.26 4.20 -17.96
N ASP A 166 14.12 4.32 -18.64
CA ASP A 166 13.03 3.34 -18.49
C ASP A 166 13.51 1.95 -18.95
N GLU A 167 13.44 0.96 -18.06
CA GLU A 167 13.96 -0.39 -18.27
C GLU A 167 12.84 -1.42 -18.25
N ASP A 168 13.03 -2.52 -18.99
CA ASP A 168 12.22 -3.72 -18.85
C ASP A 168 12.42 -4.37 -17.49
N ALA A 169 11.50 -4.09 -16.58
CA ALA A 169 11.43 -4.72 -15.28
C ALA A 169 10.26 -5.72 -15.23
N PRO A 170 10.40 -6.88 -14.56
CA PRO A 170 9.37 -7.92 -14.55
C PRO A 170 8.00 -7.48 -13.99
N TRP A 171 7.97 -6.41 -13.18
CA TRP A 171 6.79 -5.81 -12.56
C TRP A 171 6.25 -4.57 -13.31
N ALA A 172 6.96 -4.07 -14.33
CA ALA A 172 6.61 -2.88 -15.09
C ALA A 172 5.72 -3.22 -16.30
N ASP A 173 4.49 -3.63 -16.00
CA ASP A 173 3.45 -3.98 -16.98
C ASP A 173 2.56 -2.80 -17.39
N TRP A 174 2.82 -1.61 -16.86
CA TRP A 174 2.13 -0.39 -17.25
C TRP A 174 2.60 0.09 -18.64
N ARG A 175 1.71 0.79 -19.36
CA ARG A 175 2.09 1.48 -20.59
C ARG A 175 3.25 2.43 -20.29
N ARG A 176 4.16 2.64 -21.23
CA ARG A 176 5.33 3.56 -21.10
C ARG A 176 5.19 4.85 -21.90
N SER A 177 3.99 5.16 -22.34
CA SER A 177 3.66 6.35 -23.11
C SER A 177 3.02 7.40 -22.20
N GLY A 178 3.79 8.38 -21.71
CA GLY A 178 3.20 9.53 -21.02
C GLY A 178 4.07 10.18 -19.94
N ARG A 179 3.48 11.19 -19.29
CA ARG A 179 4.04 11.83 -18.09
C ARG A 179 3.44 11.18 -16.85
N TYR A 180 4.27 10.50 -16.08
CA TYR A 180 3.89 9.77 -14.86
C TYR A 180 4.03 10.66 -13.61
N GLU A 181 3.57 11.91 -13.69
CA GLU A 181 3.82 12.91 -12.63
C GLU A 181 3.13 12.49 -11.32
N LEU A 182 1.85 12.13 -11.37
CA LEU A 182 1.06 11.76 -10.19
C LEU A 182 1.61 10.54 -9.44
N PRO A 183 1.87 9.37 -10.07
CA PRO A 183 2.43 8.24 -9.33
C PRO A 183 3.82 8.53 -8.76
N LYS A 184 4.67 9.30 -9.46
CA LYS A 184 5.97 9.72 -8.93
C LYS A 184 5.82 10.65 -7.72
N ARG A 185 4.94 11.66 -7.80
CA ARG A 185 4.67 12.58 -6.68
C ARG A 185 4.15 11.84 -5.45
N LEU A 186 3.19 10.93 -5.62
CA LEU A 186 2.66 10.11 -4.53
C LEU A 186 3.75 9.26 -3.87
N LEU A 187 4.57 8.60 -4.68
CA LEU A 187 5.69 7.81 -4.18
C LEU A 187 6.71 8.66 -3.41
N LEU A 188 7.05 9.84 -3.90
CA LEU A 188 8.05 10.71 -3.27
C LEU A 188 7.60 11.24 -1.91
N ILE A 189 6.31 11.54 -1.72
CA ILE A 189 5.76 11.88 -0.40
C ILE A 189 6.09 10.78 0.63
N SER A 190 5.90 9.52 0.25
CA SER A 190 6.22 8.38 1.12
C SER A 190 7.72 8.14 1.27
N VAL A 191 8.53 8.37 0.23
CA VAL A 191 9.99 8.28 0.31
C VAL A 191 10.54 9.34 1.27
N ASP A 192 9.99 10.55 1.25
CA ASP A 192 10.38 11.61 2.17
C ASP A 192 10.02 11.27 3.62
N ALA A 193 8.83 10.72 3.85
CA ALA A 193 8.43 10.22 5.17
C ALA A 193 9.36 9.08 5.63
N TRP A 194 9.71 8.15 4.74
CA TRP A 194 10.67 7.09 5.04
C TRP A 194 12.05 7.66 5.40
N PHE A 195 12.59 8.58 4.62
CA PHE A 195 13.86 9.24 4.92
C PHE A 195 13.84 10.02 6.23
N GLN A 196 12.74 10.72 6.53
CA GLN A 196 12.57 11.43 7.78
C GLN A 196 12.64 10.48 8.98
N ASN A 197 12.03 9.28 8.88
CA ASN A 197 12.11 8.25 9.92
C ASN A 197 13.54 7.71 10.16
N HIS A 198 14.45 7.93 9.20
CA HIS A 198 15.86 7.53 9.24
C HIS A 198 16.84 8.69 9.45
N ASP A 199 16.34 9.87 9.84
CA ASP A 199 17.13 11.09 10.00
C ASP A 199 17.92 11.46 8.73
N LEU A 200 17.29 11.30 7.57
CA LEU A 200 17.84 11.64 6.26
C LEU A 200 17.09 12.85 5.67
N ALA A 201 17.80 13.66 4.89
CA ALA A 201 17.19 14.76 4.16
C ALA A 201 16.27 14.23 3.04
N ALA A 202 15.16 14.94 2.82
CA ALA A 202 14.17 14.67 1.78
C ALA A 202 14.79 14.44 0.39
N ALA A 203 14.08 13.70 -0.46
CA ALA A 203 14.43 13.46 -1.84
C ALA A 203 14.35 14.78 -2.63
N ALA A 204 15.45 15.15 -3.30
CA ALA A 204 15.48 16.32 -4.19
C ALA A 204 14.96 16.00 -5.61
N TYR A 205 14.15 14.93 -5.75
CA TYR A 205 13.67 14.45 -7.03
C TYR A 205 12.46 15.28 -7.48
N GLU A 206 12.50 15.83 -8.69
CA GLU A 206 11.40 16.61 -9.26
C GLU A 206 10.78 15.84 -10.45
N PRO A 207 9.55 15.29 -10.32
CA PRO A 207 8.87 14.54 -11.37
C PRO A 207 8.71 15.29 -12.70
N ASN A 208 8.73 16.62 -12.69
CA ASN A 208 8.56 17.47 -13.87
C ASN A 208 9.88 18.03 -14.42
N ALA A 209 11.02 17.66 -13.83
CA ALA A 209 12.33 18.05 -14.34
C ALA A 209 12.61 17.38 -15.70
N SER A 210 13.61 17.88 -16.43
CA SER A 210 14.06 17.24 -17.67
C SER A 210 14.49 15.79 -17.42
N TRP A 211 14.41 14.92 -18.42
CA TRP A 211 14.79 13.51 -18.27
C TRP A 211 16.23 13.32 -17.80
N ALA A 212 17.16 14.13 -18.32
CA ALA A 212 18.56 14.12 -17.87
C ALA A 212 18.67 14.47 -16.38
N ARG A 213 17.91 15.47 -15.91
CA ARG A 213 17.91 15.87 -14.51
C ARG A 213 17.28 14.81 -13.60
N GLN A 214 16.18 14.18 -14.03
CA GLN A 214 15.56 13.07 -13.30
C GLN A 214 16.53 11.88 -13.15
N ALA A 215 17.32 11.58 -14.19
CA ALA A 215 18.34 10.54 -14.15
C ALA A 215 19.45 10.85 -13.15
N GLU A 216 19.93 12.10 -13.08
CA GLU A 216 20.90 12.56 -12.08
C GLU A 216 20.32 12.48 -10.67
N GLN A 217 19.13 13.03 -10.45
CA GLN A 217 18.45 13.03 -9.15
C GLN A 217 18.21 11.60 -8.65
N LEU A 218 17.88 10.66 -9.54
CA LEU A 218 17.75 9.25 -9.17
C LEU A 218 19.09 8.67 -8.71
N LYS A 219 20.20 8.96 -9.41
CA LYS A 219 21.54 8.51 -9.00
C LYS A 219 21.94 9.09 -7.64
N GLU A 220 21.59 10.34 -7.36
CA GLU A 220 21.81 10.99 -6.06
C GLU A 220 20.94 10.39 -4.94
N LEU A 221 19.79 9.79 -5.31
CA LEU A 221 18.85 9.16 -4.39
C LEU A 221 19.32 7.77 -3.93
N GLU A 222 19.98 6.98 -4.78
CA GLU A 222 20.41 5.62 -4.46
C GLU A 222 21.27 5.52 -3.18
N PRO A 223 22.30 6.37 -2.95
CA PRO A 223 23.08 6.32 -1.70
C PRO A 223 22.22 6.56 -0.45
N LYS A 224 21.25 7.46 -0.51
CA LYS A 224 20.32 7.73 0.61
C LYS A 224 19.45 6.51 0.90
N VAL A 225 18.97 5.84 -0.15
CA VAL A 225 18.21 4.60 -0.01
C VAL A 225 19.05 3.50 0.62
N GLN A 226 20.31 3.33 0.21
CA GLN A 226 21.20 2.36 0.85
C GLN A 226 21.44 2.70 2.33
N GLN A 227 21.59 3.98 2.65
CA GLN A 227 21.69 4.45 4.03
C GLN A 227 20.43 4.14 4.84
N ALA A 228 19.23 4.45 4.32
CA ALA A 228 17.96 4.09 4.96
C ALA A 228 17.80 2.57 5.14
N ARG A 229 18.15 1.78 4.12
CA ARG A 229 18.14 0.30 4.18
C ARG A 229 19.04 -0.23 5.29
N SER A 230 20.24 0.33 5.45
CA SER A 230 21.19 -0.06 6.51
C SER A 230 20.73 0.30 7.92
N ARG A 231 19.84 1.29 8.06
CA ARG A 231 19.27 1.79 9.32
C ARG A 231 17.89 1.21 9.64
N SER A 232 17.34 0.38 8.75
CA SER A 232 16.03 -0.24 8.91
C SER A 232 15.94 -0.97 10.24
N ARG A 233 14.99 -0.55 11.08
CA ARG A 233 14.78 -1.10 12.45
C ARG A 233 13.84 -2.29 12.46
N TRP A 234 13.54 -2.83 11.28
CA TRP A 234 12.48 -3.79 11.05
C TRP A 234 12.69 -5.16 11.73
N LEU A 235 13.92 -5.46 12.17
CA LEU A 235 14.29 -6.72 12.81
C LEU A 235 14.03 -6.76 14.33
N ASP A 236 13.70 -5.64 14.96
CA ASP A 236 13.89 -5.50 16.42
C ASP A 236 12.70 -5.89 17.30
N SER A 237 11.49 -6.15 16.78
CA SER A 237 10.38 -6.55 17.64
C SER A 237 9.77 -7.92 17.32
N THR A 238 9.81 -8.81 18.31
CA THR A 238 9.16 -10.13 18.30
C THR A 238 7.64 -10.04 18.09
N LEU A 239 7.01 -8.94 18.49
CA LEU A 239 5.58 -8.67 18.32
C LEU A 239 5.19 -8.32 16.88
N GLN A 240 6.04 -7.60 16.13
CA GLN A 240 5.81 -7.37 14.71
C GLN A 240 5.95 -8.65 13.88
N ARG A 241 6.72 -9.64 14.38
CA ARG A 241 6.89 -10.94 13.72
C ARG A 241 5.62 -11.77 13.70
N SER A 242 4.86 -11.80 14.78
CA SER A 242 3.64 -12.61 14.85
C SER A 242 2.48 -12.09 13.99
N ALA A 243 2.44 -10.77 13.75
CA ALA A 243 1.28 -10.09 13.17
C ALA A 243 1.11 -10.37 11.66
N HIS A 244 2.20 -10.55 10.92
CA HIS A 244 2.16 -10.75 9.47
C HIS A 244 2.10 -12.21 9.03
N HIS A 245 2.30 -13.18 9.95
CA HIS A 245 2.45 -14.60 9.61
C HIS A 245 1.34 -15.13 8.71
N ARG A 246 0.08 -14.85 9.08
CA ARG A 246 -1.08 -15.29 8.30
C ARG A 246 -1.03 -14.80 6.84
N GLY A 247 -0.67 -13.54 6.63
CA GLY A 247 -0.61 -12.96 5.28
C GLY A 247 0.56 -13.52 4.48
N CYS A 248 1.73 -13.69 5.10
CA CYS A 248 2.89 -14.33 4.47
C CYS A 248 2.63 -15.80 4.11
N ASP A 249 1.98 -16.55 5.00
CA ASP A 249 1.57 -17.94 4.76
C ASP A 249 0.60 -18.05 3.57
N LEU A 250 -0.40 -17.16 3.49
CA LEU A 250 -1.33 -17.11 2.37
C LEU A 250 -0.62 -16.79 1.04
N LEU A 251 0.28 -15.81 1.04
CA LEU A 251 1.09 -15.50 -0.14
C LEU A 251 1.95 -16.70 -0.56
N LEU A 252 2.52 -17.44 0.40
CA LEU A 252 3.32 -18.62 0.11
C LEU A 252 2.45 -19.75 -0.48
N GLN A 253 1.23 -19.95 0.03
CA GLN A 253 0.27 -20.90 -0.53
C GLN A 253 -0.11 -20.54 -1.97
N TRP A 254 -0.34 -19.27 -2.27
CA TRP A 254 -0.61 -18.85 -3.66
C TRP A 254 0.62 -18.96 -4.56
N ALA A 255 1.81 -18.67 -4.03
CA ALA A 255 3.06 -18.88 -4.73
C ALA A 255 3.28 -20.35 -5.12
N GLN A 256 2.90 -21.30 -4.25
CA GLN A 256 2.91 -22.74 -4.54
C GLN A 256 1.96 -23.12 -5.68
N GLN A 257 0.83 -22.41 -5.78
CA GLN A 257 -0.15 -22.57 -6.86
C GLN A 257 0.27 -21.89 -8.17
N GLY A 258 1.45 -21.27 -8.20
CA GLY A 258 2.01 -20.62 -9.38
C GLY A 258 1.71 -19.12 -9.49
N ASP A 259 1.16 -18.48 -8.45
CA ASP A 259 0.95 -17.03 -8.45
C ASP A 259 2.29 -16.28 -8.34
N LEU A 260 2.76 -15.75 -9.48
CA LEU A 260 3.98 -14.95 -9.59
C LEU A 260 3.89 -13.63 -8.82
N ARG A 261 2.68 -13.07 -8.67
CA ARG A 261 2.46 -11.84 -7.90
C ARG A 261 2.71 -12.11 -6.42
N ALA A 262 2.21 -13.23 -5.92
CA ALA A 262 2.42 -13.63 -4.53
C ALA A 262 3.91 -13.89 -4.22
N GLN A 263 4.64 -14.51 -5.16
CA GLN A 263 6.09 -14.71 -5.04
C GLN A 263 6.85 -13.38 -4.89
N ARG A 264 6.53 -12.39 -5.72
CA ARG A 264 7.15 -11.06 -5.67
C ARG A 264 6.70 -10.24 -4.46
N ALA A 265 5.44 -10.38 -4.04
CA ALA A 265 4.95 -9.73 -2.84
C ALA A 265 5.75 -10.20 -1.61
N LEU A 266 6.04 -11.51 -1.50
CA LEU A 266 6.89 -12.04 -0.45
C LEU A 266 8.34 -11.54 -0.51
N SER A 267 8.89 -11.29 -1.71
CA SER A 267 10.26 -10.74 -1.80
C SER A 267 10.34 -9.28 -1.30
N PHE A 268 9.29 -8.48 -1.52
CA PHE A 268 9.18 -7.13 -0.93
C PHE A 268 9.09 -7.15 0.58
N LEU A 269 8.45 -8.19 1.14
CA LEU A 269 8.26 -8.34 2.57
C LEU A 269 9.45 -9.00 3.27
N TYR A 270 10.47 -9.47 2.56
CA TYR A 270 11.66 -10.04 3.21
C TYR A 270 12.46 -8.96 3.96
N PRO A 271 12.88 -9.16 5.23
CA PRO A 271 12.88 -10.42 6.00
C PRO A 271 11.62 -10.84 6.78
N LEU A 272 10.46 -10.15 6.75
CA LEU A 272 9.26 -10.61 7.49
C LEU A 272 8.86 -12.04 7.12
N GLY A 273 8.74 -12.33 5.82
CA GLY A 273 8.41 -13.67 5.34
C GLY A 273 9.52 -14.72 5.52
N ARG A 274 10.63 -14.40 6.19
CA ARG A 274 11.79 -15.28 6.29
C ARG A 274 11.46 -16.59 7.02
N ASN A 275 10.68 -16.53 8.09
CA ASN A 275 10.36 -17.72 8.89
C ASN A 275 9.53 -18.73 8.07
N GLU A 276 8.55 -18.24 7.33
CA GLU A 276 7.68 -19.00 6.44
C GLU A 276 8.51 -19.62 5.30
N LEU A 277 9.44 -18.85 4.72
CA LEU A 277 10.35 -19.37 3.70
C LEU A 277 11.30 -20.45 4.27
N GLU A 278 11.91 -20.22 5.43
CA GLU A 278 12.78 -21.22 6.07
C GLU A 278 12.03 -22.49 6.48
N LEU A 279 10.81 -22.33 7.01
CA LEU A 279 9.94 -23.46 7.35
C LEU A 279 9.54 -24.25 6.11
N ALA A 280 9.15 -23.56 5.03
CA ALA A 280 8.83 -24.18 3.75
C ALA A 280 10.03 -24.93 3.15
N LEU A 281 11.24 -24.38 3.27
CA LEU A 281 12.48 -25.03 2.81
C LEU A 281 12.80 -26.31 3.60
N ARG A 282 12.63 -26.29 4.92
CA ARG A 282 13.02 -27.39 5.81
C ARG A 282 11.95 -28.49 5.92
N GLN A 283 10.69 -28.10 5.97
CA GLN A 283 9.56 -28.97 6.36
C GLN A 283 8.40 -28.96 5.36
N GLY A 284 8.47 -28.13 4.31
CA GLY A 284 7.40 -28.00 3.32
C GLY A 284 7.35 -29.14 2.30
N SER A 285 6.21 -29.23 1.61
CA SER A 285 6.02 -30.07 0.43
C SER A 285 7.07 -29.75 -0.66
N ALA A 286 7.20 -30.61 -1.67
CA ALA A 286 8.09 -30.34 -2.80
C ALA A 286 7.72 -29.04 -3.56
N ASP A 287 6.43 -28.67 -3.58
CA ASP A 287 5.95 -27.42 -4.17
C ASP A 287 6.28 -26.22 -3.28
N ALA A 288 6.09 -26.34 -1.95
CA ALA A 288 6.45 -25.31 -0.99
C ALA A 288 7.96 -24.98 -1.02
N ARG A 289 8.80 -26.03 -1.09
CA ARG A 289 10.25 -25.88 -1.21
C ARG A 289 10.64 -25.15 -2.50
N ARG A 290 10.06 -25.55 -3.64
CA ARG A 290 10.30 -24.90 -4.94
C ARG A 290 9.85 -23.44 -4.95
N ALA A 291 8.69 -23.14 -4.38
CA ALA A 291 8.19 -21.77 -4.26
C ALA A 291 9.12 -20.91 -3.39
N ALA A 292 9.53 -21.42 -2.23
CA ALA A 292 10.44 -20.69 -1.33
C ALA A 292 11.83 -20.45 -1.96
N GLN A 293 12.38 -21.44 -2.68
CA GLN A 293 13.63 -21.29 -3.44
C GLN A 293 13.53 -20.16 -4.47
N ARG A 294 12.47 -20.16 -5.29
CA ARG A 294 12.25 -19.11 -6.29
C ARG A 294 12.13 -17.73 -5.67
N ILE A 295 11.45 -17.60 -4.53
CA ILE A 295 11.30 -16.32 -3.82
C ILE A 295 12.67 -15.81 -3.34
N ILE A 296 13.52 -16.70 -2.82
CA ILE A 296 14.87 -16.36 -2.38
C ILE A 296 15.76 -15.94 -3.56
N GLU A 297 15.64 -16.63 -4.69
CA GLU A 297 16.39 -16.31 -5.93
C GLU A 297 16.06 -14.92 -6.51
N ILE A 298 14.86 -14.41 -6.25
CA ILE A 298 14.40 -13.09 -6.73
C ILE A 298 14.49 -11.99 -5.67
N LEU A 299 15.12 -12.23 -4.52
CA LEU A 299 15.31 -11.21 -3.51
C LEU A 299 16.12 -10.04 -4.09
N PRO A 300 15.74 -8.79 -3.82
CA PRO A 300 16.55 -7.64 -4.20
C PRO A 300 17.95 -7.71 -3.58
N GLN A 301 18.98 -7.79 -4.43
CA GLN A 301 20.38 -7.69 -4.02
C GLN A 301 20.65 -6.28 -3.46
#